data_AF-A0A962CD44-F1
#
_entry.id   AF-A0A962CD44-F1
#
_cell.length_a   1.000
_cell.length_b   1.000
_cell.length_c   1.000
_cell.angle_alpha   90.00
_cell.angle_beta   90.00
_cell.angle_gamma   90.00
#
_symmetry.space_group_name_H-M   'P 1'
#
loop_
_entity.id
_entity.type
_entity.pdbx_description
1 polymer ?
#
loop_
_entity_poly.entity_id
_entity_poly.type
_entity_poly.pdbx_seq_one_letter_code
_entity_poly.pdbx_strand_id
1 'polypeptide(L)'
;MKQAAKGSAEKADGKPRLVRLAERVLPKRVRFLLDGLQERTVYFEAALSLLFDEVEQRLFKQADCARSNEEQARLFEAIREIKRGKSDIVPRFLSHLESSVA
;
A
#
# COMPACT_ATOMS: atom_id res chain seq x y z
N MET A 1 28.31 33.67 -20.44
CA MET A 1 27.60 32.49 -20.98
C MET A 1 28.06 31.24 -20.25
N LYS A 2 27.29 30.73 -19.28
CA LYS A 2 27.15 29.30 -18.97
C LYS A 2 25.74 29.11 -18.38
N GLN A 3 24.87 28.50 -19.19
CA GLN A 3 23.51 28.06 -18.86
C GLN A 3 23.61 27.03 -17.71
N ALA A 4 22.83 27.20 -16.65
CA ALA A 4 21.47 26.68 -16.46
C ALA A 4 21.39 25.15 -16.47
N ALA A 5 21.18 24.57 -15.28
CA ALA A 5 20.40 23.34 -15.10
C ALA A 5 19.69 23.43 -13.74
N LYS A 6 18.70 24.31 -13.71
CA LYS A 6 17.62 24.30 -12.74
C LYS A 6 16.87 22.99 -12.98
N GLY A 7 17.17 21.97 -12.19
CA GLY A 7 16.44 20.71 -12.14
C GLY A 7 15.07 20.91 -11.50
N SER A 8 14.20 21.62 -12.20
CA SER A 8 12.76 21.64 -11.93
C SER A 8 12.19 20.30 -12.40
N ALA A 9 12.04 19.37 -11.47
CA ALA A 9 11.19 18.20 -11.58
C ALA A 9 10.52 18.06 -10.20
N GLU A 10 9.21 18.04 -10.03
CA GLU A 10 8.12 17.94 -10.99
C GLU A 10 6.89 18.23 -10.12
N LYS A 11 6.11 19.28 -10.41
CA LYS A 11 4.75 19.37 -9.86
C LYS A 11 3.91 18.35 -10.64
N ALA A 12 4.13 17.07 -10.37
CA ALA A 12 3.30 15.99 -10.87
C ALA A 12 2.10 15.86 -9.93
N ASP A 13 0.95 16.38 -10.38
CA ASP A 13 -0.39 15.92 -10.03
C ASP A 13 -0.57 15.40 -8.59
N GLY A 14 -0.38 16.24 -7.58
CA GLY A 14 -0.76 16.01 -6.17
C GLY A 14 -0.28 14.73 -5.45
N LYS A 15 0.39 13.79 -6.13
CA LYS A 15 0.81 12.49 -5.61
C LYS A 15 2.30 12.53 -5.36
N PRO A 16 2.75 12.33 -4.11
CA PRO A 16 4.17 12.31 -3.80
C PRO A 16 4.84 11.18 -4.61
N ARG A 17 5.93 11.52 -5.30
CA ARG A 17 6.77 10.52 -5.94
C ARG A 17 7.36 9.62 -4.86
N LEU A 18 7.08 8.32 -4.96
CA LEU A 18 7.65 7.31 -4.07
C LEU A 18 9.13 7.13 -4.42
N VAL A 19 9.99 7.12 -3.40
CA VAL A 19 11.43 6.92 -3.53
C VAL A 19 11.81 5.57 -2.93
N ARG A 20 12.57 4.76 -3.65
CA ARG A 20 13.05 3.47 -3.14
C ARG A 20 14.36 3.62 -2.36
N LEU A 21 14.60 2.73 -1.41
CA LEU A 21 15.87 2.71 -0.64
C LEU A 21 17.08 2.53 -1.56
N ALA A 22 16.93 1.72 -2.62
CA ALA A 22 17.96 1.48 -3.63
C ALA A 22 18.38 2.75 -4.41
N GLU A 23 17.51 3.76 -4.49
CA GLU A 23 17.79 5.01 -5.22
C GLU A 23 18.68 5.97 -4.40
N ARG A 24 18.86 5.73 -3.10
CA ARG A 24 19.61 6.62 -2.21
C ARG A 24 21.04 6.16 -1.96
N VAL A 25 21.95 7.13 -2.01
CA VAL A 25 23.35 6.95 -1.60
C VAL A 25 23.45 7.12 -0.09
N LEU A 26 23.54 6.00 0.62
CA LEU A 26 23.58 5.96 2.09
C LEU A 26 24.94 5.41 2.58
N PRO A 27 25.43 5.88 3.75
CA PRO A 27 26.58 5.26 4.41
C PRO A 27 26.35 3.77 4.68
N LYS A 28 27.40 2.94 4.57
CA LYS A 28 27.32 1.47 4.67
C LYS A 28 26.51 0.97 5.87
N ARG A 29 26.75 1.55 7.05
CA ARG A 29 26.06 1.17 8.30
C ARG A 29 24.58 1.51 8.26
N VAL A 30 24.20 2.65 7.69
CA VAL A 30 22.79 3.07 7.57
C VAL A 30 22.06 2.17 6.57
N ARG A 31 22.70 1.90 5.42
CA ARG A 31 22.16 0.97 4.43
C ARG A 31 21.89 -0.41 5.01
N PHE A 32 22.86 -0.99 5.73
CA PHE A 32 22.69 -2.29 6.38
C PHE A 32 21.49 -2.33 7.35
N LEU A 33 21.27 -1.27 8.14
CA LEU A 33 20.13 -1.19 9.06
C LEU A 33 18.79 -1.06 8.33
N LEU A 34 18.73 -0.24 7.27
CA LEU A 34 17.50 -0.03 6.51
C LEU A 34 17.15 -1.25 5.64
N ASP A 35 18.13 -1.93 5.07
CA ASP A 35 17.92 -3.19 4.34
C ASP A 35 17.36 -4.25 5.30
N GLY A 36 17.92 -4.39 6.50
CA GLY A 36 17.39 -5.29 7.52
C GLY A 36 15.98 -4.93 8.00
N LEU A 37 15.62 -3.65 8.00
CA LEU A 37 14.24 -3.21 8.28
C LEU A 37 13.31 -3.52 7.10
N GLN A 38 13.77 -3.32 5.86
CA GLN A 38 13.03 -3.63 4.64
C GLN A 38 12.71 -5.12 4.55
N GLU A 39 13.64 -6.01 4.92
CA GLU A 39 13.36 -7.45 4.99
C GLU A 39 12.21 -7.80 5.94
N ARG A 40 12.02 -7.03 7.02
CA ARG A 40 10.91 -7.23 7.97
C ARG A 40 9.57 -6.78 7.40
N THR A 41 9.52 -6.00 6.31
CA THR A 41 8.25 -5.53 5.77
C THR A 41 7.42 -6.65 5.13
N VAL A 42 8.04 -7.80 4.85
CA VAL A 42 7.35 -9.02 4.38
C VAL A 42 6.24 -9.48 5.34
N TYR A 43 6.37 -9.20 6.65
CA TYR A 43 5.32 -9.55 7.61
C TYR A 43 4.03 -8.76 7.41
N PHE A 44 4.11 -7.55 6.83
CA PHE A 44 2.92 -6.76 6.52
C PHE A 44 2.12 -7.36 5.37
N GLU A 45 2.77 -7.99 4.38
CA GLU A 45 2.07 -8.65 3.29
C GLU A 45 1.15 -9.77 3.80
N ALA A 46 1.69 -10.64 4.65
CA ALA A 46 0.93 -11.73 5.27
C ALA A 46 -0.17 -11.17 6.20
N ALA A 47 0.16 -10.19 7.05
CA ALA A 47 -0.79 -9.61 7.98
C ALA A 47 -1.94 -8.88 7.28
N LEU A 48 -1.66 -8.11 6.23
CA LEU A 48 -2.68 -7.42 5.43
C LEU A 48 -3.55 -8.43 4.68
N SER A 49 -2.96 -9.49 4.12
CA SER A 49 -3.71 -10.53 3.43
C SER A 49 -4.73 -11.20 4.38
N LEU A 50 -4.29 -11.56 5.59
CA LEU A 50 -5.16 -12.11 6.63
C LEU A 50 -6.25 -11.12 7.05
N LEU A 51 -5.89 -9.84 7.25
CA LEU A 51 -6.85 -8.80 7.60
C LEU A 51 -7.95 -8.66 6.54
N PHE A 52 -7.59 -8.65 5.25
CA PHE A 52 -8.59 -8.58 4.17
C PHE A 52 -9.50 -9.81 4.17
N ASP A 53 -8.96 -11.01 4.37
CA ASP A 53 -9.76 -12.23 4.45
C ASP A 53 -10.74 -12.18 5.63
N GLU A 54 -10.31 -11.68 6.79
CA GLU A 54 -11.19 -11.49 7.95
C GLU A 54 -12.30 -10.46 7.69
N VAL A 55 -11.98 -9.34 7.04
CA VAL A 55 -12.97 -8.31 6.71
C VAL A 55 -14.01 -8.88 5.74
N GLU A 56 -13.58 -9.60 4.70
CA GLU A 56 -14.48 -10.26 3.76
C GLU A 56 -15.40 -11.27 4.46
N GLN A 57 -14.87 -12.09 5.36
CA GLN A 57 -15.68 -13.04 6.14
C GLN A 57 -16.69 -12.34 7.05
N ARG A 58 -16.33 -11.20 7.67
CA ARG A 58 -17.26 -10.42 8.51
C ARG A 58 -18.38 -9.82 7.68
N LEU A 59 -18.07 -9.26 6.51
CA LEU A 59 -19.08 -8.72 5.59
C LEU A 59 -20.02 -9.82 5.08
N PHE A 60 -19.50 -11.02 4.79
CA PHE A 60 -20.32 -12.14 4.37
C PHE A 60 -21.33 -12.54 5.45
N LYS A 61 -20.88 -12.68 6.71
CA LYS A 61 -21.77 -12.97 7.84
C LYS A 61 -22.83 -11.88 8.05
N GLN A 62 -22.47 -10.61 7.84
CA GLN A 62 -23.44 -9.51 7.88
C GLN A 62 -24.46 -9.61 6.75
N ALA A 63 -24.03 -9.99 5.54
CA ALA A 63 -24.92 -10.17 4.39
C ALA A 63 -25.91 -11.32 4.62
N ASP A 64 -25.47 -12.41 5.24
CA ASP A 64 -26.33 -13.54 5.61
C ASP A 64 -27.39 -13.16 6.67
N CYS A 65 -27.08 -12.19 7.54
CA CYS A 65 -27.99 -11.69 8.58
C CYS A 65 -28.79 -10.44 8.15
N ALA A 66 -28.62 -9.97 6.91
CA ALA A 66 -29.26 -8.76 6.42
C ALA A 66 -30.78 -8.89 6.42
N ARG A 67 -31.48 -7.83 6.82
CA ARG A 67 -32.96 -7.85 6.94
C ARG A 67 -33.66 -7.40 5.67
N SER A 68 -32.90 -6.93 4.67
CA SER A 68 -33.41 -6.47 3.39
C SER A 68 -32.48 -6.86 2.24
N ASN A 69 -33.07 -7.08 1.07
CA ASN A 69 -32.31 -7.40 -0.14
C ASN A 69 -31.39 -6.25 -0.56
N GLU A 70 -31.77 -4.99 -0.30
CA GLU A 70 -30.93 -3.83 -0.59
C GLU A 70 -29.68 -3.76 0.31
N GLU A 71 -29.82 -4.11 1.58
CA GLU A 71 -28.69 -4.19 2.52
C GLU A 71 -27.74 -5.33 2.14
N GLN A 72 -28.30 -6.51 1.82
CA GLN A 72 -27.53 -7.65 1.35
C GLN A 72 -26.76 -7.33 0.06
N ALA A 73 -27.41 -6.67 -0.92
CA ALA A 73 -26.76 -6.27 -2.17
C ALA A 73 -25.57 -5.32 -1.93
N ARG A 74 -25.74 -4.30 -1.07
CA ARG A 74 -24.67 -3.37 -0.70
C ARG A 74 -23.47 -4.06 -0.05
N LEU A 75 -23.72 -5.05 0.81
CA LEU A 75 -22.65 -5.82 1.45
C LEU A 75 -21.88 -6.68 0.44
N PHE A 76 -22.57 -7.31 -0.52
CA PHE A 76 -21.91 -8.05 -1.59
C PHE A 76 -21.13 -7.15 -2.56
N GLU A 77 -21.61 -5.95 -2.83
CA GLU A 77 -20.84 -4.94 -3.59
C GLU A 77 -19.56 -4.57 -2.85
N ALA A 78 -19.63 -4.32 -1.53
CA ALA A 78 -18.44 -4.05 -0.72
C ALA A 78 -17.43 -5.20 -0.75
N ILE A 79 -17.88 -6.46 -0.65
CA ILE A 79 -17.02 -7.64 -0.77
C ILE A 79 -16.32 -7.68 -2.13
N ARG A 80 -17.05 -7.42 -3.23
CA ARG A 80 -16.46 -7.40 -4.58
C ARG A 80 -15.41 -6.30 -4.71
N GLU A 81 -15.67 -5.12 -4.16
CA GLU A 81 -14.74 -4.00 -4.23
C GLU A 81 -13.46 -4.27 -3.42
N ILE A 82 -13.58 -4.89 -2.25
CA ILE A 82 -12.41 -5.32 -1.45
C ILE A 82 -11.59 -6.35 -2.21
N LYS A 83 -12.23 -7.39 -2.79
CA LYS A 83 -11.54 -8.41 -3.59
C LYS A 83 -10.79 -7.80 -4.77
N ARG A 84 -11.40 -6.82 -5.44
CA ARG A 84 -10.79 -6.09 -6.55
C ARG A 84 -9.61 -5.24 -6.08
N GLY A 85 -9.72 -4.59 -4.92
CA GLY A 85 -8.68 -3.72 -4.37
C GLY A 85 -7.53 -4.45 -3.69
N LYS A 86 -7.73 -5.68 -3.18
CA LYS A 86 -6.75 -6.42 -2.37
C LYS A 86 -5.39 -6.56 -3.07
N SER A 87 -5.39 -6.92 -4.35
CA SER A 87 -4.16 -7.09 -5.14
C SER A 87 -3.36 -5.80 -5.32
N ASP A 88 -4.05 -4.66 -5.26
CA ASP A 88 -3.45 -3.34 -5.45
C ASP A 88 -3.02 -2.69 -4.14
N ILE A 89 -3.73 -2.94 -3.04
CA ILE A 89 -3.48 -2.27 -1.76
C ILE A 89 -2.17 -2.74 -1.14
N VAL A 90 -1.89 -4.04 -1.16
CA VAL A 90 -0.68 -4.59 -0.51
C VAL A 90 0.61 -4.03 -1.15
N PRO A 91 0.80 -4.08 -2.48
CA PRO A 91 1.98 -3.49 -3.11
C PRO A 91 2.08 -1.98 -2.93
N ARG A 92 0.94 -1.25 -2.95
CA ARG A 92 0.91 0.20 -2.71
C ARG A 92 1.33 0.54 -1.30
N PHE A 93 0.83 -0.18 -0.30
CA PHE A 93 1.20 -0.01 1.10
C PHE A 93 2.70 -0.21 1.30
N LEU A 94 3.25 -1.32 0.80
CA LEU A 94 4.69 -1.60 0.92
C LEU A 94 5.55 -0.54 0.23
N SER A 95 5.12 -0.05 -0.94
CA SER A 95 5.84 1.02 -1.65
C SER A 95 5.83 2.35 -0.87
N HIS A 96 4.73 2.69 -0.20
CA HIS A 96 4.64 3.89 0.64
C HIS A 96 5.46 3.72 1.92
N LEU A 97 5.45 2.52 2.50
CA LEU A 97 6.26 2.18 3.67
C LEU A 97 7.75 2.34 3.35
N GLU A 98 8.22 1.76 2.24
CA GLU A 98 9.60 1.92 1.76
C GLU A 98 9.94 3.40 1.57
N SER A 99 9.07 4.16 0.91
CA SER A 99 9.30 5.60 0.70
C SER A 99 9.32 6.44 1.97
N SER A 100 8.73 5.96 3.08
CA SER A 100 8.75 6.66 4.36
C SER A 100 10.08 6.53 5.11
N VAL A 101 10.84 5.47 4.79
CA VAL A 101 12.14 5.18 5.40
C VAL A 101 13.32 5.46 4.47
N ALA A 102 13.06 5.70 3.18
CA ALA A 102 14.06 6.08 2.19
C ALA A 102 14.61 7.50 2.41
#